data_AF-A0AAU7SPR2-F1
#
_entry.id   AF-A0AAU7SPR2-F1
#
_cell.length_a   1.000
_cell.length_b   1.000
_cell.length_c   1.000
_cell.angle_alpha   90.00
_cell.angle_beta   90.00
_cell.angle_gamma   90.00
#
_symmetry.space_group_name_H-M   'P 1'
#
loop_
_entity.id
_entity.type
_entity.pdbx_description
1 polymer ?
#
loop_
_entity_poly.entity_id
_entity_poly.type
_entity_poly.pdbx_seq_one_letter_code
_entity_poly.pdbx_strand_id
1 'polypeptide(L)'
;MRVNKMAPGQNAELKAKLYNLQRQPLPFHPLILVFSTGRISTNECVPMAREPMPAVGSPFSDEIVSVIKEGTRLNPSVHDGAIIFTRGKEEEEYRLSAWSMRIISKGIPDYTEPNVGSAHNSAQSLSLSPTVDLCAIISSAGVAMFEKGRISRATP
;
A
#
# COMPACT_ATOMS: atom_id res chain seq x y z
N MET A 1 -14.70 27.84 -24.29
CA MET A 1 -13.58 27.36 -23.46
C MET A 1 -13.87 25.89 -23.15
N ARG A 2 -13.14 24.94 -23.75
CA ARG A 2 -13.37 23.51 -23.53
C ARG A 2 -12.80 23.14 -22.16
N VAL A 3 -13.66 22.70 -21.25
CA VAL A 3 -13.23 22.07 -20.00
C VAL A 3 -12.59 20.74 -20.39
N ASN A 4 -11.27 20.64 -20.29
CA ASN A 4 -10.58 19.37 -20.42
C ASN A 4 -11.11 18.45 -19.32
N LYS A 5 -11.92 17.46 -19.69
CA LYS A 5 -12.16 16.27 -18.87
C LYS A 5 -10.80 15.62 -18.68
N MET A 6 -10.13 15.93 -17.56
CA MET A 6 -8.96 15.17 -17.13
C MET A 6 -9.41 13.71 -17.04
N ALA A 7 -8.78 12.84 -17.81
CA ALA A 7 -8.95 11.40 -17.63
C ALA A 7 -8.71 11.08 -16.14
N PRO A 8 -9.52 10.22 -15.51
CA PRO A 8 -9.22 9.74 -14.17
C PRO A 8 -7.77 9.25 -14.17
N GLY A 9 -6.96 9.69 -13.19
CA GLY A 9 -5.61 9.16 -13.05
C GLY A 9 -5.66 7.63 -12.97
N GLN A 10 -4.61 6.95 -13.45
CA GLN A 10 -4.51 5.49 -13.59
C GLN A 10 -4.95 4.71 -12.33
N ASN A 11 -4.86 5.33 -11.15
CA ASN A 11 -5.24 4.76 -9.85
C ASN A 11 -6.41 5.48 -9.13
N ALA A 12 -7.25 6.25 -9.83
CA ALA A 12 -8.27 7.08 -9.18
C ALA A 12 -9.23 6.28 -8.30
N GLU A 13 -9.70 5.12 -8.77
CA GLU A 13 -10.58 4.24 -8.00
C GLU A 13 -9.87 3.66 -6.77
N LEU A 14 -8.64 3.18 -6.93
CA LEU A 14 -7.82 2.67 -5.82
C LEU A 14 -7.61 3.73 -4.73
N LYS A 15 -7.30 4.97 -5.13
CA LYS A 15 -7.16 6.11 -4.21
C LYS A 15 -8.46 6.40 -3.47
N ALA A 16 -9.60 6.36 -4.16
CA ALA A 16 -10.91 6.52 -3.52
C ALA A 16 -11.19 5.43 -2.48
N LYS A 17 -10.88 4.17 -2.79
CA LYS A 17 -11.00 3.05 -1.84
C LYS A 17 -10.09 3.24 -0.62
N LEU A 18 -8.86 3.73 -0.81
CA LEU A 18 -7.94 4.02 0.29
C LEU A 18 -8.41 5.18 1.18
N TYR A 19 -9.01 6.22 0.60
CA TYR A 19 -9.63 7.29 1.37
C TYR A 19 -10.80 6.78 2.22
N ASN A 20 -11.64 5.92 1.65
CA ASN A 20 -12.73 5.30 2.40
C ASN A 20 -12.18 4.40 3.51
N LEU A 21 -11.14 3.62 3.24
CA LEU A 21 -10.47 2.74 4.20
C LEU A 21 -9.90 3.52 5.40
N GLN A 22 -9.30 4.69 5.16
CA GLN A 22 -8.75 5.55 6.23
C GLN A 22 -9.81 6.01 7.23
N ARG A 23 -11.08 6.12 6.80
CA ARG A 23 -12.21 6.53 7.65
C ARG A 23 -12.85 5.37 8.43
N GLN A 24 -12.38 4.14 8.21
CA GLN A 24 -12.87 2.97 8.91
C GLN A 24 -12.06 2.69 10.19
N PRO A 25 -12.65 2.00 11.19
CA PRO A 25 -11.92 1.61 12.39
C PRO A 25 -10.93 0.48 12.08
N LEU A 26 -9.68 0.86 11.79
CA LEU A 26 -8.55 -0.05 11.56
C LEU A 26 -7.98 -0.58 12.88
N PRO A 27 -7.49 -1.84 12.93
CA PRO A 27 -7.00 -2.45 14.16
C PRO A 27 -5.66 -1.87 14.65
N PHE A 28 -4.87 -1.24 13.78
CA PHE A 28 -3.59 -0.64 14.14
C PHE A 28 -3.20 0.44 13.14
N HIS A 29 -2.27 1.30 13.56
CA HIS A 29 -1.67 2.35 12.75
C HIS A 29 -0.17 2.44 13.05
N PRO A 30 0.67 2.83 12.08
CA PRO A 30 0.33 3.00 10.68
C PRO A 30 0.09 1.66 9.96
N LEU A 31 -0.78 1.67 8.95
CA LEU A 31 -0.95 0.57 8.02
C LEU A 31 -0.18 0.90 6.74
N ILE A 32 0.75 0.03 6.35
CA ILE A 32 1.53 0.19 5.11
C ILE A 32 0.99 -0.78 4.08
N LEU A 33 0.46 -0.25 2.97
CA LEU A 33 -0.13 -1.02 1.89
C LEU A 33 0.68 -0.82 0.60
N VAL A 34 0.90 -1.90 -0.13
CA VAL A 34 1.57 -1.86 -1.45
C VAL A 34 0.69 -2.56 -2.47
N PHE A 35 0.47 -1.90 -3.60
CA PHE A 35 -0.32 -2.40 -4.73
C PHE A 35 0.60 -2.58 -5.93
N SER A 36 0.50 -3.73 -6.59
CA SER A 36 1.37 -4.08 -7.72
C SER A 36 0.66 -4.88 -8.80
N THR A 37 1.14 -4.69 -10.03
CA THR A 37 0.77 -5.47 -11.20
C THR A 37 1.95 -6.38 -11.53
N GLY A 38 1.74 -7.69 -11.38
CA GLY A 38 2.80 -8.69 -11.37
C GLY A 38 3.43 -8.88 -9.99
N ARG A 39 4.64 -9.46 -9.96
CA ARG A 39 5.36 -9.78 -8.72
C ARG A 39 6.37 -8.68 -8.39
N ILE A 40 6.36 -8.23 -7.13
CA ILE A 40 7.42 -7.37 -6.60
C ILE A 40 8.70 -8.20 -6.40
N SER A 41 9.85 -7.61 -6.75
CA SER A 41 11.15 -8.28 -6.64
C SER A 41 11.55 -8.53 -5.18
N THR A 42 12.20 -9.66 -4.91
CA THR A 42 12.80 -9.94 -3.59
C THR A 42 13.95 -8.99 -3.23
N ASN A 43 14.46 -8.24 -4.21
CA ASN A 43 15.45 -7.17 -3.97
C ASN A 43 14.80 -5.85 -3.55
N GLU A 44 13.47 -5.75 -3.60
CA GLU A 44 12.70 -4.56 -3.25
C GLU A 44 11.86 -4.78 -2.00
N CYS A 45 11.31 -5.98 -1.82
CA CYS A 45 10.56 -6.41 -0.64
C CYS A 45 10.96 -7.81 -0.21
N VAL A 46 11.25 -7.99 1.08
CA VAL A 46 11.58 -9.31 1.66
C VAL A 46 10.56 -9.71 2.72
N PRO A 47 10.16 -11.00 2.77
CA PRO A 47 9.23 -11.47 3.78
C PRO A 47 9.86 -11.45 5.17
N MET A 48 9.11 -10.99 6.17
CA MET A 48 9.42 -11.22 7.57
C MET A 48 8.51 -12.33 8.06
N ALA A 49 9.03 -13.57 8.06
CA ALA A 49 8.24 -14.75 8.45
C ALA A 49 7.61 -14.56 9.84
N ARG A 50 6.31 -14.89 9.93
CA ARG A 50 5.50 -14.85 11.15
C ARG A 50 4.77 -16.18 11.29
N GLU A 51 4.60 -16.64 12.52
CA GLU A 51 3.88 -17.87 12.82
C GLU A 51 2.82 -17.63 13.91
N PRO A 52 1.55 -17.97 13.68
CA PRO A 52 0.98 -18.39 12.38
C PRO A 52 0.96 -17.23 11.36
N MET A 53 1.09 -17.54 10.07
CA MET A 53 0.89 -16.57 8.99
C MET A 53 -0.61 -16.53 8.63
N PRO A 54 -1.26 -15.35 8.58
CA PRO A 54 -2.64 -15.26 8.15
C PRO A 54 -2.81 -15.65 6.69
N ALA A 55 -4.03 -16.06 6.34
CA ALA A 55 -4.38 -16.41 4.97
C ALA A 55 -4.20 -15.22 4.01
N VAL A 56 -3.96 -15.55 2.74
CA VAL A 56 -3.86 -14.62 1.61
C VAL A 56 -4.93 -14.96 0.57
N GLY A 57 -5.12 -14.08 -0.42
CA GLY A 57 -6.04 -14.26 -1.55
C GLY A 57 -7.31 -13.41 -1.49
N SER A 58 -7.62 -12.82 -0.33
CA SER A 58 -8.77 -11.93 -0.15
C SER A 58 -8.68 -10.72 -1.09
N PRO A 59 -9.78 -10.33 -1.76
CA PRO A 59 -9.79 -9.16 -2.63
C PRO A 59 -9.65 -7.87 -1.83
N PHE A 60 -9.02 -6.85 -2.41
CA PHE A 60 -9.06 -5.49 -1.88
C PHE A 60 -10.45 -4.88 -2.11
N SER A 61 -11.33 -5.07 -1.15
CA SER A 61 -12.76 -4.73 -1.18
C SER A 61 -13.17 -4.05 0.13
N ASP A 62 -14.47 -3.75 0.27
CA ASP A 62 -15.03 -3.15 1.50
C ASP A 62 -14.87 -4.06 2.72
N GLU A 63 -14.70 -5.37 2.54
CA GLU A 63 -14.47 -6.34 3.61
C GLU A 63 -13.02 -6.34 4.14
N ILE A 64 -12.12 -5.56 3.54
CA ILE A 64 -10.69 -5.67 3.85
C ILE A 64 -10.37 -5.33 5.31
N VAL A 65 -11.16 -4.46 5.95
CA VAL A 65 -10.98 -4.16 7.38
C VAL A 65 -11.19 -5.38 8.25
N SER A 66 -12.17 -6.23 7.92
CA SER A 66 -12.41 -7.49 8.63
C SER A 66 -11.25 -8.45 8.44
N VAL A 67 -10.74 -8.57 7.20
CA VAL A 67 -9.56 -9.40 6.89
C VAL A 67 -8.33 -8.96 7.69
N ILE A 68 -8.07 -7.65 7.77
CA ILE A 68 -6.95 -7.10 8.56
C ILE A 68 -7.16 -7.37 10.05
N LYS A 69 -8.36 -7.15 10.58
CA LYS A 69 -8.68 -7.44 11.99
C LYS A 69 -8.47 -8.90 12.34
N GLU A 70 -8.96 -9.81 11.50
CA GLU A 70 -8.80 -11.25 11.71
C GLU A 70 -7.33 -11.68 11.63
N GLY A 71 -6.59 -11.18 10.64
CA GLY A 71 -5.16 -11.47 10.50
C GLY A 71 -4.35 -11.01 11.70
N THR A 72 -4.58 -9.79 12.19
CA THR A 72 -3.91 -9.27 13.39
C THR A 72 -4.37 -9.95 14.67
N ARG A 73 -5.64 -10.36 14.76
CA ARG A 73 -6.13 -11.15 15.91
C ARG A 73 -5.48 -12.54 15.95
N LEU A 74 -5.30 -13.17 14.79
CA LEU A 74 -4.62 -14.46 14.67
C LEU A 74 -3.13 -14.35 15.04
N ASN A 75 -2.46 -13.30 14.55
CA ASN A 75 -1.08 -13.03 14.90
C ASN A 75 -0.82 -11.52 14.99
N PRO A 76 -0.72 -10.95 16.20
CA PRO A 76 -0.51 -9.53 16.39
C PRO A 76 0.74 -9.00 15.69
N SER A 77 1.82 -9.79 15.58
CA SER A 77 3.08 -9.34 14.97
C SER A 77 3.01 -9.13 13.46
N VAL A 78 1.90 -9.47 12.80
CA VAL A 78 1.79 -9.32 11.33
C VAL A 78 1.69 -7.86 10.89
N HIS A 79 1.36 -6.96 11.83
CA HIS A 79 1.32 -5.52 11.59
C HIS A 79 2.69 -4.91 11.28
N ASP A 80 3.78 -5.60 11.65
CA ASP A 80 5.14 -5.11 11.46
C ASP A 80 5.57 -5.41 10.03
N GLY A 81 5.42 -4.41 9.16
CA GLY A 81 5.76 -4.45 7.74
C GLY A 81 4.61 -4.03 6.83
N ALA A 82 4.86 -4.08 5.53
CA ALA A 82 3.86 -3.82 4.51
C ALA A 82 2.96 -5.03 4.27
N ILE A 83 1.69 -4.75 3.97
CA ILE A 83 0.74 -5.71 3.40
C ILE A 83 0.71 -5.48 1.90
N ILE A 84 0.91 -6.56 1.13
CA ILE A 84 1.02 -6.47 -0.33
C ILE A 84 -0.23 -7.01 -0.98
N PHE A 85 -0.77 -6.23 -1.91
CA PHE A 85 -1.82 -6.63 -2.85
C PHE A 85 -1.26 -6.69 -4.27
N THR A 86 -1.54 -7.79 -4.97
CA THR A 86 -1.08 -8.03 -6.34
C THR A 86 -2.26 -8.32 -7.25
N ARG A 87 -2.16 -7.92 -8.51
CA ARG A 87 -3.01 -8.38 -9.62
C ARG A 87 -2.13 -8.90 -10.77
N GLY A 88 -2.66 -9.74 -11.64
CA GLY A 88 -1.92 -10.25 -12.79
C GLY A 88 -1.84 -9.23 -13.94
N LYS A 89 -2.93 -8.49 -14.17
CA LYS A 89 -3.08 -7.48 -15.22
C LYS A 89 -3.84 -6.25 -14.72
N GLU A 90 -3.80 -5.16 -15.48
CA GLU A 90 -4.44 -3.89 -15.07
C GLU A 90 -5.96 -4.01 -14.88
N GLU A 91 -6.63 -4.90 -15.61
CA GLU A 91 -8.08 -5.10 -15.54
C GLU A 91 -8.52 -6.03 -14.40
N GLU A 92 -7.57 -6.72 -13.75
CA GLU A 92 -7.83 -7.68 -12.69
C GLU A 92 -7.91 -7.02 -11.31
N GLU A 93 -8.61 -7.69 -10.39
CA GLU A 93 -8.73 -7.24 -9.01
C GLU A 93 -7.43 -7.45 -8.23
N TYR A 94 -7.09 -6.47 -7.39
CA TYR A 94 -6.03 -6.62 -6.40
C TYR A 94 -6.42 -7.66 -5.33
N ARG A 95 -5.52 -8.61 -5.09
CA ARG A 95 -5.67 -9.62 -4.03
C ARG A 95 -4.53 -9.56 -3.06
N LEU A 96 -4.85 -9.70 -1.78
CA LEU A 96 -3.87 -9.84 -0.70
C LEU A 96 -2.93 -11.00 -1.04
N SER A 97 -1.63 -10.72 -1.08
CA SER A 97 -0.61 -11.65 -1.55
C SER A 97 0.44 -11.94 -0.47
N ALA A 98 0.69 -10.99 0.43
CA ALA A 98 1.64 -11.15 1.51
C ALA A 98 1.34 -10.22 2.69
N TRP A 99 1.73 -10.68 3.88
CA TRP A 99 1.75 -9.91 5.11
C TRP A 99 3.21 -9.63 5.53
N SER A 100 3.41 -8.63 6.38
CA SER A 100 4.69 -8.37 7.06
C SER A 100 5.91 -8.31 6.14
N MET A 101 5.81 -7.55 5.05
CA MET A 101 6.89 -7.41 4.08
C MET A 101 7.79 -6.24 4.48
N ARG A 102 9.10 -6.48 4.55
CA ARG A 102 10.09 -5.41 4.74
C ARG A 102 10.43 -4.80 3.39
N ILE A 103 10.17 -3.51 3.25
CA ILE A 103 10.57 -2.75 2.07
C ILE A 103 12.05 -2.39 2.17
N ILE A 104 12.84 -2.84 1.19
CA ILE A 104 14.29 -2.60 1.07
C ILE A 104 14.66 -1.94 -0.25
N SER A 105 13.68 -1.38 -0.97
CA SER A 105 13.89 -0.69 -2.25
C SER A 105 15.02 0.33 -2.15
N LYS A 106 15.80 0.41 -3.23
CA LYS A 106 16.94 1.32 -3.40
C LYS A 106 16.63 2.45 -4.37
N GLY A 107 15.37 2.59 -4.80
CA GLY A 107 14.94 3.69 -5.66
C GLY A 107 15.21 5.02 -4.97
N ILE A 108 15.90 5.93 -5.66
CA ILE A 108 16.20 7.27 -5.15
C ILE A 108 15.29 8.24 -5.90
N PRO A 109 14.36 8.93 -5.22
CA PRO A 109 13.52 9.95 -5.86
C PRO A 109 14.37 11.11 -6.36
N ASP A 110 13.97 11.72 -7.48
CA ASP A 110 14.66 12.87 -8.08
C ASP A 110 14.58 14.17 -7.26
N TYR A 111 13.84 14.13 -6.14
CA TYR A 111 13.69 15.28 -5.25
C TYR A 111 13.74 14.83 -3.79
N THR A 112 14.38 15.66 -2.96
CA THR A 112 14.57 15.39 -1.54
C THR A 112 13.37 15.92 -0.76
N GLU A 113 12.51 15.03 -0.26
CA GLU A 113 11.60 15.38 0.84
C GLU A 113 12.39 15.46 2.15
N PRO A 114 11.99 16.31 3.10
CA PRO A 114 12.45 16.20 4.48
C PRO A 114 12.27 14.77 5.00
N ASN A 115 13.20 14.28 5.81
CA ASN A 115 13.09 12.94 6.38
C ASN A 115 11.84 12.84 7.28
N VAL A 116 10.82 12.16 6.76
CA VAL A 116 9.50 11.96 7.40
C VAL A 116 9.35 10.57 8.04
N GLY A 117 10.48 9.86 8.20
CA GLY A 117 10.54 8.53 8.82
C GLY A 117 10.78 7.40 7.81
N SER A 118 11.27 6.26 8.32
CA SER A 118 11.71 5.13 7.49
C SER A 118 10.59 4.58 6.62
N ALA A 119 9.38 4.39 7.16
CA ALA A 119 8.24 3.88 6.40
C ALA A 119 7.90 4.75 5.18
N HIS A 120 7.92 6.08 5.33
CA HIS A 120 7.66 7.01 4.22
C HIS A 120 8.74 6.93 3.16
N ASN A 121 10.02 6.98 3.55
CA ASN A 121 11.14 6.92 2.61
C ASN A 121 11.14 5.59 1.84
N SER A 122 10.88 4.47 2.54
CA SER A 122 10.76 3.16 1.94
C SER A 122 9.58 3.07 0.96
N ALA A 123 8.40 3.58 1.32
CA ALA A 123 7.24 3.58 0.43
C ALA A 123 7.48 4.45 -0.82
N GLN A 124 8.09 5.63 -0.65
CA GLN A 124 8.45 6.48 -1.78
C GLN A 124 9.47 5.80 -2.71
N SER A 125 10.52 5.21 -2.12
CA SER A 125 11.54 4.46 -2.86
C SER A 125 10.95 3.27 -3.62
N LEU A 126 10.04 2.51 -3.00
CA LEU A 126 9.38 1.38 -3.63
C LEU A 126 8.41 1.81 -4.74
N SER A 127 7.76 2.96 -4.59
CA SER A 127 6.84 3.49 -5.62
C SER A 127 7.51 3.86 -6.95
N LEU A 128 8.85 3.83 -7.02
CA LEU A 128 9.61 3.97 -8.27
C LEU A 128 9.71 2.66 -9.06
N SER A 129 9.39 1.52 -8.45
CA SER A 129 9.40 0.22 -9.13
C SER A 129 8.38 0.20 -10.25
N PRO A 130 8.71 -0.29 -11.47
CA PRO A 130 7.78 -0.36 -12.59
C PRO A 130 6.61 -1.33 -12.35
N THR A 131 6.73 -2.23 -11.37
CA THR A 131 5.67 -3.19 -11.01
C THR A 131 4.73 -2.68 -9.92
N VAL A 132 5.10 -1.57 -9.25
CA VAL A 132 4.33 -1.03 -8.13
C VAL A 132 3.42 0.06 -8.66
N ASP A 133 2.12 -0.19 -8.55
CA ASP A 133 1.09 0.75 -8.98
C ASP A 133 0.97 1.90 -7.98
N LEU A 134 1.01 1.59 -6.67
CA LEU A 134 0.84 2.56 -5.59
C LEU A 134 1.31 2.00 -4.25
N CYS A 135 1.96 2.82 -3.43
CA CYS A 135 2.13 2.56 -2.00
C CYS A 135 1.24 3.51 -1.19
N ALA A 136 0.72 3.06 -0.05
CA ALA A 136 -0.05 3.90 0.85
C ALA A 136 0.37 3.68 2.31
N ILE A 137 0.41 4.76 3.07
CA ILE A 137 0.56 4.74 4.52
C ILE A 137 -0.70 5.37 5.10
N ILE A 138 -1.51 4.56 5.79
CA ILE A 138 -2.71 5.01 6.48
C ILE A 138 -2.39 5.19 7.96
N SER A 139 -2.66 6.39 8.47
CA SER A 139 -2.44 6.79 9.86
C SER A 139 -3.72 7.38 10.44
N SER A 140 -3.74 7.60 11.76
CA SER A 140 -4.84 8.31 12.41
C SER A 140 -4.98 9.76 11.91
N ALA A 141 -3.89 10.36 11.42
CA ALA A 141 -3.86 11.73 10.92
C ALA A 141 -4.26 11.86 9.43
N GLY A 142 -4.44 10.75 8.72
CA GLY A 142 -4.76 10.76 7.29
C GLY A 142 -4.00 9.69 6.51
N VAL A 143 -3.99 9.86 5.19
CA VAL A 143 -3.36 8.91 4.26
C VAL A 143 -2.33 9.61 3.38
N ALA A 144 -1.13 9.03 3.31
CA ALA A 144 -0.10 9.38 2.35
C ALA A 144 -0.04 8.31 1.26
N MET A 145 -0.06 8.73 0.00
CA MET A 145 -0.03 7.86 -1.18
C MET A 145 1.18 8.20 -2.04
N PHE A 146 1.89 7.18 -2.49
CA PHE A 146 3.13 7.28 -3.23
C PHE A 146 2.99 6.60 -4.59
N GLU A 147 3.31 7.34 -5.65
CA GLU A 147 3.20 6.87 -7.03
C GLU A 147 4.35 7.45 -7.85
N LYS A 148 5.16 6.60 -8.49
CA LYS A 148 6.27 7.02 -9.35
C LYS A 148 7.22 7.99 -8.62
N GLY A 149 7.52 7.69 -7.35
CA GLY A 149 8.36 8.51 -6.47
C GLY A 149 7.70 9.79 -5.94
N ARG A 150 6.45 10.10 -6.34
CA ARG A 150 5.71 11.29 -5.91
C ARG A 150 4.79 10.99 -4.75
N ILE A 151 4.68 11.91 -3.80
CA ILE A 151 3.74 11.83 -2.68
C ILE A 151 2.51 12.70 -2.94
N SER A 152 1.33 12.18 -2.58
CA SER A 152 0.10 12.94 -2.38
C SER A 152 -0.45 12.63 -0.99
N ARG A 153 -0.92 13.66 -0.29
CA ARG A 153 -1.50 13.53 1.05
C ARG A 153 -2.93 14.02 0.98
N ALA A 154 -3.87 13.29 1.56
CA ALA A 154 -5.14 13.89 1.95
C ALA A 154 -5.24 13.91 3.46
N THR A 155 -5.55 15.09 3.97
CA THR A 155 -6.05 15.28 5.31
C THR A 155 -7.56 14.98 5.33
N PRO A 156 -8.08 14.41 6.43
CA PRO A 156 -9.51 14.10 6.59
C PRO A 156 -10.46 15.25 6.26
#